data_AF-A0A7S2E8P5-F1
#
_entry.id   AF-A0A7S2E8P5-F1
#
_cell.length_a   1.000
_cell.length_b   1.000
_cell.length_c   1.000
_cell.angle_alpha   90.00
_cell.angle_beta   90.00
_cell.angle_gamma   90.00
#
_symmetry.space_group_name_H-M   'P 1'
#
loop_
_entity.id
_entity.type
_entity.pdbx_description
1 polymer ?
#
loop_
_entity_poly.entity_id
_entity_poly.type
_entity_poly.pdbx_seq_one_letter_code
_entity_poly.pdbx_strand_id
1 'polypeptide(L)'
;MAFNKAFIMLPLSLAANKYLNAEDQNLIFMLRCAYGAMQCVILILVAYVYTQALALSKHKGHDSAIFVPPPPQPFADPNKKTYQEKTYGKHVKSTANAMISSIAFGIIITTGLHVWKGMLTGLAIQVVMAPFNLFENALAKYFLMGGSIENAQADKIFDEKTREELTPSDEIVDEMNNPVETAPAPAKETRSFEDILLDTWQAGEKADIAPLMAALTDKNVNHVTKEDGWTPIMMMSGLGSKKTVSAMKMMKALGADPSVVDGEGWNALHWVSRK
;
A
#
# COMPACT_ATOMS: atom_id res chain seq x y z
N MET A 1 -20.67 0.14 -9.13
CA MET A 1 -21.24 -0.82 -10.10
C MET A 1 -20.37 -0.72 -11.36
N ALA A 2 -19.62 -1.77 -11.70
CA ALA A 2 -18.75 -1.73 -12.87
C ALA A 2 -19.59 -1.68 -14.15
N PHE A 3 -19.29 -0.76 -15.05
CA PHE A 3 -19.98 -0.66 -16.34
C PHE A 3 -19.64 -1.90 -17.18
N ASN A 4 -20.66 -2.69 -17.56
CA ASN A 4 -20.41 -3.87 -18.39
C ASN A 4 -20.18 -3.44 -19.84
N LYS A 5 -18.91 -3.49 -20.28
CA LYS A 5 -18.50 -3.15 -21.65
C LYS A 5 -19.26 -3.89 -22.73
N ALA A 6 -19.81 -5.08 -22.45
CA ALA A 6 -20.55 -5.87 -23.43
C ALA A 6 -21.74 -5.09 -24.03
N PHE A 7 -22.35 -4.18 -23.28
CA PHE A 7 -23.44 -3.33 -23.77
C PHE A 7 -23.02 -2.35 -24.86
N ILE A 8 -21.74 -1.97 -24.93
CA ILE A 8 -21.21 -1.14 -26.03
C ILE A 8 -20.53 -2.03 -27.08
N MET A 9 -19.70 -2.98 -26.63
CA MET A 9 -18.87 -3.78 -27.53
C MET A 9 -19.70 -4.65 -28.48
N LEU A 10 -20.78 -5.28 -28.00
CA LEU A 10 -21.57 -6.19 -28.85
C LEU A 10 -22.32 -5.43 -29.95
N PRO A 11 -23.10 -4.36 -29.65
CA PRO A 11 -23.71 -3.55 -30.72
C PRO A 11 -22.68 -2.93 -31.65
N LEU A 12 -21.57 -2.42 -31.11
CA LEU A 12 -20.51 -1.81 -31.92
C LEU A 12 -19.83 -2.82 -32.84
N SER A 13 -19.54 -4.03 -32.36
CA SER A 13 -18.95 -5.09 -33.18
C SER A 13 -19.90 -5.55 -34.28
N LEU A 14 -21.19 -5.74 -33.97
CA LEU A 14 -22.20 -6.10 -34.97
C LEU A 14 -22.39 -4.99 -36.01
N ALA A 15 -22.45 -3.73 -35.56
CA ALA A 15 -22.54 -2.58 -36.45
C ALA A 15 -21.28 -2.45 -37.32
N ALA A 16 -20.09 -2.61 -36.73
CA ALA A 16 -18.83 -2.56 -37.46
C ALA A 16 -18.78 -3.65 -38.54
N ASN A 17 -19.17 -4.89 -38.22
CA ASN A 17 -19.18 -5.99 -39.19
C ASN A 17 -20.23 -5.81 -40.30
N LYS A 18 -21.37 -5.20 -39.98
CA LYS A 18 -22.49 -5.03 -40.93
C LYS A 18 -22.34 -3.80 -41.83
N TYR A 19 -21.77 -2.71 -41.31
CA TYR A 19 -21.80 -1.41 -41.96
C TYR A 19 -20.42 -0.90 -42.42
N LEU A 20 -19.31 -1.49 -41.96
CA LEU A 20 -17.99 -1.11 -42.48
C LEU A 20 -17.76 -1.80 -43.83
N ASN A 21 -17.93 -1.05 -44.91
CA ASN A 21 -17.59 -1.51 -46.24
C ASN A 21 -16.07 -1.39 -46.46
N ALA A 22 -15.39 -2.54 -46.61
CA ALA A 22 -13.94 -2.59 -46.84
C ALA A 22 -13.52 -2.17 -48.26
N GLU A 23 -14.46 -1.93 -49.16
CA GLU A 23 -14.20 -1.45 -50.52
C GLU A 23 -14.20 0.08 -50.60
N ASP A 24 -14.84 0.76 -49.64
CA ASP A 24 -14.94 2.22 -49.60
C ASP A 24 -13.65 2.86 -49.08
N GLN A 25 -12.84 3.40 -49.99
CA GLN A 25 -11.58 4.06 -49.66
C GLN A 25 -11.75 5.32 -48.79
N ASN A 26 -12.84 6.05 -48.95
CA ASN A 26 -13.10 7.25 -48.15
C ASN A 26 -13.42 6.87 -46.71
N LEU A 27 -14.23 5.82 -46.52
CA LEU A 27 -14.52 5.29 -45.18
C LEU A 27 -13.25 4.82 -44.48
N ILE A 28 -12.39 4.07 -45.17
CA ILE A 28 -11.12 3.59 -44.61
C ILE A 28 -10.22 4.76 -44.21
N PHE A 29 -10.11 5.76 -45.07
CA PHE A 29 -9.31 6.95 -44.80
C PHE A 29 -9.82 7.70 -43.56
N MET A 30 -11.12 7.99 -43.51
CA MET A 30 -11.75 8.67 -42.37
C MET A 30 -11.57 7.89 -41.07
N LEU A 31 -11.70 6.56 -41.12
CA LEU A 31 -11.53 5.70 -39.95
C LEU A 31 -10.08 5.70 -39.44
N ARG A 32 -9.08 5.71 -40.34
CA ARG A 32 -7.66 5.87 -39.97
C ARG A 32 -7.41 7.21 -39.30
N CYS A 33 -7.96 8.29 -39.84
CA CYS A 33 -7.85 9.63 -39.25
C CYS A 33 -8.50 9.69 -37.86
N ALA A 34 -9.71 9.15 -37.71
CA ALA A 34 -10.42 9.11 -36.42
C ALA A 34 -9.65 8.29 -35.38
N TYR A 35 -9.14 7.12 -35.76
CA TYR A 35 -8.31 6.29 -34.90
C TYR A 35 -7.01 7.02 -34.51
N GLY A 36 -6.29 7.59 -35.47
CA GLY A 36 -5.06 8.35 -35.21
C GLY A 36 -5.29 9.52 -34.26
N ALA A 37 -6.33 10.33 -34.50
CA ALA A 37 -6.71 11.43 -33.62
C ALA A 37 -7.04 10.95 -32.20
N MET A 38 -7.82 9.88 -32.07
CA MET A 38 -8.15 9.30 -30.75
C MET A 38 -6.89 8.81 -30.04
N GLN A 39 -6.00 8.09 -30.71
CA GLN A 39 -4.76 7.62 -30.10
C GLN A 39 -3.84 8.78 -29.68
N CYS A 40 -3.77 9.86 -30.46
CA CYS A 40 -3.02 11.05 -30.07
C CYS A 40 -3.57 11.66 -28.77
N VAL A 41 -4.89 11.80 -28.65
CA VAL A 41 -5.54 12.29 -27.42
C VAL A 41 -5.22 11.37 -26.25
N ILE A 42 -5.37 10.05 -26.42
CA ILE A 42 -5.05 9.06 -25.38
C ILE A 42 -3.59 9.14 -24.96
N LEU A 43 -2.64 9.24 -25.88
CA LEU A 43 -1.22 9.34 -25.57
C LEU A 43 -0.88 10.62 -24.80
N ILE A 44 -1.52 11.76 -25.12
CA ILE A 44 -1.36 13.01 -24.36
C ILE A 44 -1.88 12.83 -22.92
N LEU A 45 -3.07 12.24 -22.74
CA LEU A 45 -3.64 11.99 -21.42
C LEU A 45 -2.79 10.99 -20.62
N VAL A 46 -2.31 9.93 -21.26
CA VAL A 46 -1.41 8.94 -20.64
C VAL A 46 -0.09 9.58 -20.21
N ALA A 47 0.49 10.45 -21.03
CA ALA A 47 1.69 11.18 -20.67
C ALA A 47 1.45 12.06 -19.43
N TYR A 48 0.33 12.78 -19.37
CA TYR A 48 -0.07 13.56 -18.20
C TYR A 48 -0.26 12.68 -16.95
N VAL A 49 -1.01 11.59 -17.05
CA VAL A 49 -1.23 10.68 -15.93
C VAL A 49 0.09 10.06 -15.47
N TYR A 50 0.98 9.71 -16.39
CA TYR A 50 2.27 9.12 -16.09
C TYR A 50 3.19 10.09 -15.34
N THR A 51 3.24 11.37 -15.73
CA THR A 51 4.04 12.37 -14.98
C THR A 51 3.51 12.55 -13.56
N GLN A 52 2.18 12.60 -13.39
CA GLN A 52 1.55 12.68 -12.07
C GLN A 52 1.81 11.43 -11.22
N ALA A 53 1.70 10.24 -11.81
CA ALA A 53 1.98 8.98 -11.12
C ALA A 53 3.45 8.86 -10.71
N LEU A 54 4.39 9.31 -11.55
CA LEU A 54 5.80 9.33 -11.18
C LEU A 54 6.09 10.31 -10.05
N ALA A 55 5.45 11.49 -10.04
CA ALA A 55 5.56 12.44 -8.94
C ALA A 55 5.00 11.85 -7.64
N LEU A 56 3.80 11.24 -7.70
CA LEU A 56 3.18 10.53 -6.59
C LEU A 56 4.06 9.40 -6.04
N SER A 57 4.68 8.60 -6.92
CA SER A 57 5.53 7.49 -6.49
C SER A 57 6.77 7.90 -5.68
N LYS A 58 7.19 9.17 -5.80
CA LYS A 58 8.35 9.76 -5.13
C LYS A 58 7.97 10.68 -3.96
N HIS A 59 6.68 10.85 -3.71
CA HIS A 59 6.21 11.73 -2.66
C HIS A 59 6.58 11.17 -1.27
N LYS A 60 6.80 12.03 -0.28
CA LYS A 60 7.24 11.61 1.06
C LYS A 60 6.14 10.82 1.77
N GLY A 61 6.48 9.71 2.43
CA GLY A 61 5.53 8.86 3.16
C GLY A 61 4.96 7.67 2.36
N HIS A 62 5.33 7.54 1.09
CA HIS A 62 4.80 6.50 0.18
C HIS A 62 5.66 5.21 0.15
N ASP A 63 6.56 5.05 1.10
CA ASP A 63 7.26 3.78 1.38
C ASP A 63 6.45 2.86 2.31
N SER A 64 5.22 3.26 2.67
CA SER A 64 4.30 2.48 3.49
C SER A 64 3.79 1.24 2.75
N ALA A 65 3.60 0.16 3.53
CA ALA A 65 2.95 -1.05 3.06
C ALA A 65 1.43 -0.81 2.98
N ILE A 66 0.84 -1.19 1.84
CA ILE A 66 -0.59 -1.16 1.57
C ILE A 66 -1.07 -2.56 1.17
N PHE A 67 -2.32 -2.85 1.46
CA PHE A 67 -2.96 -4.12 1.15
C PHE A 67 -3.96 -3.90 0.03
N VAL A 68 -3.60 -4.32 -1.18
CA VAL A 68 -4.37 -4.06 -2.40
C VAL A 68 -5.11 -5.34 -2.82
N PRO A 69 -6.41 -5.27 -3.17
CA PRO A 69 -7.12 -6.44 -3.68
C PRO A 69 -6.47 -6.95 -4.98
N PRO A 70 -6.28 -8.27 -5.14
CA PRO A 70 -5.77 -8.82 -6.38
C PRO A 70 -6.79 -8.65 -7.52
N PRO A 71 -6.36 -8.78 -8.78
CA PRO A 71 -7.28 -8.77 -9.92
C PRO A 71 -8.40 -9.80 -9.75
N PRO A 72 -9.63 -9.53 -10.21
CA PRO A 72 -10.75 -10.45 -10.10
C PRO A 72 -10.41 -11.82 -10.70
N GLN A 73 -10.56 -12.88 -9.91
CA GLN A 73 -10.35 -14.25 -10.37
C GLN A 73 -11.68 -14.97 -10.62
N PRO A 74 -11.80 -15.80 -11.67
CA PRO A 74 -13.04 -16.52 -12.00
C PRO A 74 -13.55 -17.46 -10.91
N PHE A 75 -12.68 -17.91 -10.00
CA PHE A 75 -12.97 -18.90 -8.95
C PHE A 75 -12.64 -18.39 -7.54
N ALA A 76 -12.59 -17.07 -7.34
CA ALA A 76 -12.44 -16.51 -6.01
C ALA A 76 -13.68 -16.80 -5.16
N ASP A 77 -13.48 -17.17 -3.89
CA ASP A 77 -14.58 -17.34 -2.94
C ASP A 77 -15.25 -15.97 -2.69
N PRO A 78 -16.54 -15.79 -3.02
CA PRO A 78 -17.22 -14.51 -2.86
C PRO A 78 -17.32 -14.04 -1.40
N ASN A 79 -17.14 -14.94 -0.42
CA ASN A 79 -17.20 -14.61 1.00
C ASN A 79 -15.83 -14.22 1.59
N LYS A 80 -14.73 -14.45 0.87
CA LYS A 80 -13.37 -14.22 1.37
C LYS A 80 -12.70 -13.10 0.60
N LYS A 81 -12.31 -12.03 1.30
CA LYS A 81 -11.58 -10.91 0.69
C LYS A 81 -10.08 -11.15 0.81
N THR A 82 -9.41 -11.23 -0.33
CA THR A 82 -7.96 -11.42 -0.38
C THR A 82 -7.25 -10.10 -0.67
N TYR A 83 -6.05 -9.94 -0.13
CA TYR A 83 -5.22 -8.75 -0.30
C TYR A 83 -3.75 -9.11 -0.49
N GLN A 84 -3.07 -8.35 -1.35
CA GLN A 84 -1.63 -8.45 -1.56
C GLN A 84 -0.93 -7.28 -0.89
N GLU A 85 0.10 -7.56 -0.09
CA GLU A 85 0.97 -6.53 0.48
C GLU A 85 1.88 -5.94 -0.61
N LYS A 86 1.82 -4.62 -0.79
CA LYS A 86 2.64 -3.88 -1.74
C LYS A 86 3.16 -2.60 -1.10
N THR A 87 4.32 -2.12 -1.55
CA THR A 87 4.78 -0.76 -1.21
C THR A 87 4.05 0.26 -2.08
N TYR A 88 3.40 1.27 -1.48
CA TYR A 88 2.54 2.22 -2.22
C TYR A 88 3.24 2.85 -3.42
N GLY A 89 4.40 3.50 -3.22
CA GLY A 89 5.11 4.19 -4.30
C GLY A 89 5.56 3.23 -5.42
N LYS A 90 6.00 2.02 -5.07
CA LYS A 90 6.34 0.98 -6.05
C LYS A 90 5.11 0.50 -6.82
N HIS A 91 3.97 0.35 -6.14
CA HIS A 91 2.72 -0.06 -6.76
C HIS A 91 2.24 1.00 -7.76
N VAL A 92 2.23 2.28 -7.38
CA VAL A 92 1.91 3.40 -8.28
C VAL A 92 2.77 3.36 -9.54
N LYS A 93 4.09 3.24 -9.39
CA LYS A 93 5.02 3.19 -10.53
C LYS A 93 4.77 1.97 -11.42
N SER A 94 4.56 0.79 -10.82
CA SER A 94 4.27 -0.44 -11.55
C SER A 94 2.96 -0.33 -12.35
N THR A 95 1.90 0.18 -11.72
CA THR A 95 0.61 0.40 -12.38
C THR A 95 0.71 1.41 -13.53
N ALA A 96 1.51 2.47 -13.37
CA ALA A 96 1.76 3.45 -14.42
C ALA A 96 2.51 2.82 -15.63
N ASN A 97 3.54 2.01 -15.36
CA ASN A 97 4.28 1.29 -16.40
C ASN A 97 3.38 0.29 -17.14
N ALA A 98 2.59 -0.50 -16.42
CA ALA A 98 1.67 -1.47 -16.99
C ALA A 98 0.64 -0.80 -17.92
N MET A 99 0.15 0.39 -17.54
CA MET A 99 -0.75 1.18 -18.38
C MET A 99 -0.11 1.57 -19.72
N ILE A 100 1.12 2.11 -19.69
CA ILE A 100 1.85 2.47 -20.92
C ILE A 100 2.07 1.23 -21.79
N SER A 101 2.57 0.14 -21.21
CA SER A 101 2.84 -1.09 -21.94
C SER A 101 1.58 -1.67 -22.58
N SER A 102 0.45 -1.68 -21.85
CA SER A 102 -0.83 -2.17 -22.36
C SER A 102 -1.36 -1.33 -23.52
N ILE A 103 -1.31 0.01 -23.40
CA ILE A 103 -1.77 0.93 -24.45
C ILE A 103 -0.87 0.83 -25.68
N ALA A 104 0.45 0.84 -25.50
CA ALA A 104 1.40 0.69 -26.61
C ALA A 104 1.20 -0.64 -27.34
N PHE A 105 1.05 -1.74 -26.61
CA PHE A 105 0.77 -3.06 -27.18
C PHE A 105 -0.56 -3.07 -27.96
N GLY A 106 -1.62 -2.49 -27.40
CA GLY A 106 -2.92 -2.37 -28.07
C GLY A 106 -2.84 -1.59 -29.38
N ILE A 107 -2.10 -0.49 -29.40
CA ILE A 107 -1.88 0.32 -30.62
C ILE A 107 -1.09 -0.48 -31.66
N ILE A 108 -0.01 -1.15 -31.26
CA ILE A 108 0.83 -1.97 -32.16
C ILE A 108 0.01 -3.09 -32.79
N ILE A 109 -0.74 -3.86 -31.99
CA ILE A 109 -1.54 -4.97 -32.49
C ILE A 109 -2.67 -4.49 -33.40
N THR A 110 -3.40 -3.45 -32.99
CA THR A 110 -4.52 -2.92 -33.79
C THR A 110 -4.01 -2.39 -35.14
N THR A 111 -2.92 -1.63 -35.13
CA THR A 111 -2.31 -1.07 -36.34
C THR A 111 -1.73 -2.17 -37.22
N GLY A 112 -1.02 -3.14 -36.63
CA GLY A 112 -0.43 -4.27 -37.33
C GLY A 112 -1.48 -5.13 -38.01
N LEU A 113 -2.57 -5.49 -37.33
CA LEU A 113 -3.68 -6.25 -37.92
C LEU A 113 -4.42 -5.45 -39.00
N HIS A 114 -4.53 -4.13 -38.84
CA HIS A 114 -5.11 -3.28 -39.87
C HIS A 114 -4.23 -3.24 -41.13
N VAL A 115 -2.92 -3.06 -40.99
CA VAL A 115 -1.98 -3.00 -42.12
C VAL A 115 -1.83 -4.38 -42.79
N TRP A 116 -1.76 -5.46 -42.02
CA TRP A 116 -1.53 -6.80 -42.56
C TRP A 116 -2.79 -7.45 -43.12
N LYS A 117 -3.93 -7.36 -42.42
CA LYS A 117 -5.17 -8.06 -42.78
C LYS A 117 -6.32 -7.13 -43.20
N GLY A 118 -6.09 -5.83 -43.30
CA GLY A 118 -7.14 -4.86 -43.64
C GLY A 118 -8.23 -4.74 -42.58
N MET A 119 -7.98 -5.16 -41.33
CA MET A 119 -9.01 -5.23 -40.29
C MET A 119 -9.51 -3.83 -39.89
N LEU A 120 -10.73 -3.46 -40.32
CA LEU A 120 -11.34 -2.15 -40.02
C LEU A 120 -12.06 -2.12 -38.67
N THR A 121 -12.64 -3.26 -38.29
CA THR A 121 -13.43 -3.40 -37.05
C THR A 121 -12.60 -3.08 -35.80
N GLY A 122 -11.32 -3.47 -35.78
CA GLY A 122 -10.40 -3.12 -34.70
C GLY A 122 -10.20 -1.61 -34.54
N LEU A 123 -10.05 -0.87 -35.64
CA LEU A 123 -9.94 0.59 -35.61
C LEU A 123 -11.22 1.23 -35.06
N ALA A 124 -12.38 0.80 -35.57
CA ALA A 124 -13.68 1.33 -35.14
C ALA A 124 -13.96 1.05 -33.66
N ILE A 125 -13.64 -0.16 -33.18
CA ILE A 125 -13.77 -0.51 -31.77
C ILE A 125 -12.85 0.37 -30.93
N GLN A 126 -11.59 0.56 -31.31
CA GLN A 126 -10.64 1.35 -30.52
C GLN A 126 -10.96 2.85 -30.49
N VAL A 127 -11.56 3.42 -31.54
CA VAL A 127 -12.04 4.82 -31.50
C VAL A 127 -13.03 5.03 -30.36
N VAL A 128 -13.93 4.06 -30.13
CA VAL A 128 -14.95 4.17 -29.08
C VAL A 128 -14.42 3.69 -27.73
N MET A 129 -13.68 2.58 -27.70
CA MET A 129 -13.30 1.89 -26.46
C MET A 129 -12.03 2.43 -25.80
N ALA A 130 -11.12 3.06 -26.54
CA ALA A 130 -9.87 3.55 -25.96
C ALA A 130 -10.08 4.52 -24.78
N PRO A 131 -11.02 5.48 -24.82
CA PRO A 131 -11.35 6.31 -23.66
C PRO A 131 -11.80 5.49 -22.44
N PHE A 132 -12.74 4.55 -22.61
CA PHE A 132 -13.23 3.73 -21.49
C PHE A 132 -12.13 2.86 -20.90
N ASN A 133 -11.29 2.26 -21.75
CA ASN A 133 -10.15 1.45 -21.29
C ASN A 133 -9.15 2.30 -20.50
N LEU A 134 -8.93 3.57 -20.87
CA LEU A 134 -8.10 4.49 -20.10
C LEU A 134 -8.75 4.79 -18.74
N PHE A 135 -10.04 5.12 -18.69
CA PHE A 135 -10.76 5.44 -17.45
C PHE A 135 -10.94 4.27 -16.47
N GLU A 136 -10.65 3.04 -16.88
CA GLU A 136 -10.62 1.89 -15.97
C GLU A 136 -9.31 1.77 -15.21
N ASN A 137 -8.25 2.41 -15.67
CA ASN A 137 -7.02 2.47 -14.92
C ASN A 137 -7.21 3.39 -13.70
N ALA A 138 -6.93 2.87 -12.51
CA ALA A 138 -7.06 3.60 -11.24
C ALA A 138 -6.38 4.97 -11.26
N LEU A 139 -5.15 5.06 -11.78
CA LEU A 139 -4.40 6.31 -11.86
C LEU A 139 -5.01 7.28 -12.86
N ALA A 140 -5.38 6.79 -14.04
CA ALA A 140 -5.99 7.63 -15.06
C ALA A 140 -7.35 8.17 -14.61
N LYS A 141 -8.19 7.31 -14.04
CA LYS A 141 -9.47 7.71 -13.44
C LYS A 141 -9.26 8.80 -12.40
N TYR A 142 -8.35 8.57 -11.46
CA TYR A 142 -8.11 9.51 -10.37
C TYR A 142 -7.62 10.88 -10.86
N PHE A 143 -6.53 10.92 -11.63
CA PHE A 143 -5.93 12.17 -12.06
C PHE A 143 -6.77 12.93 -13.10
N LEU A 144 -7.46 12.23 -14.01
CA LEU A 144 -8.34 12.89 -15.00
C LEU A 144 -9.64 13.41 -14.38
N MET A 145 -10.03 12.90 -13.20
CA MET A 145 -11.14 13.43 -12.42
C MET A 145 -10.71 14.54 -11.42
N GLY A 146 -9.47 15.03 -11.51
CA GLY A 146 -8.98 16.14 -10.69
C GLY A 146 -8.37 15.74 -9.35
N GLY A 147 -8.06 14.45 -9.15
CA GLY A 147 -7.36 13.96 -7.96
C GLY A 147 -5.98 14.61 -7.78
N SER A 148 -5.62 14.91 -6.53
CA SER A 148 -4.32 15.51 -6.18
C SER A 148 -3.32 14.47 -5.70
N ILE A 149 -2.02 14.76 -5.81
CA ILE A 149 -0.97 13.87 -5.27
C ILE A 149 -1.09 13.73 -3.75
N GLU A 150 -1.44 14.83 -3.06
CA GLU A 150 -1.51 14.89 -1.60
C GLU A 150 -2.59 13.97 -1.02
N ASN A 151 -3.73 13.84 -1.72
CA ASN A 151 -4.87 13.07 -1.22
C ASN A 151 -4.91 11.63 -1.74
N ALA A 152 -4.04 11.24 -2.69
CA ALA A 152 -4.19 9.97 -3.41
C ALA A 152 -4.24 8.73 -2.50
N GLN A 153 -3.46 8.71 -1.42
CA GLN A 153 -3.48 7.60 -0.46
C GLN A 153 -4.68 7.67 0.50
N ALA A 154 -5.14 8.88 0.85
CA ALA A 154 -6.34 9.07 1.66
C ALA A 154 -7.62 8.70 0.88
N ASP A 155 -7.61 8.96 -0.43
CA ASP A 155 -8.70 8.67 -1.36
C ASP A 155 -8.74 7.19 -1.80
N LYS A 156 -7.78 6.36 -1.34
CA LYS A 156 -7.71 4.92 -1.56
C LYS A 156 -7.88 4.54 -3.03
N ILE A 157 -7.04 5.12 -3.88
CA ILE A 157 -7.17 5.01 -5.34
C ILE A 157 -7.09 3.57 -5.88
N PHE A 158 -6.58 2.61 -5.10
CA PHE A 158 -6.50 1.20 -5.45
C PHE A 158 -7.47 0.32 -4.65
N ASP A 159 -8.47 0.91 -3.99
CA ASP A 159 -9.33 0.23 -3.02
C ASP A 159 -8.53 -0.48 -1.91
N GLU A 160 -7.38 0.09 -1.55
CA GLU A 160 -6.44 -0.48 -0.60
C GLU A 160 -6.86 -0.31 0.86
N LYS A 161 -6.34 -1.19 1.72
CA LYS A 161 -6.42 -1.08 3.17
C LYS A 161 -5.06 -0.76 3.77
N THR A 162 -5.05 -0.03 4.88
CA THR A 162 -3.88 0.00 5.78
C THR A 162 -3.85 -1.25 6.64
N ARG A 163 -2.73 -1.51 7.31
CA ARG A 163 -2.58 -2.68 8.19
C ARG A 163 -3.61 -2.70 9.32
N GLU A 164 -4.00 -1.53 9.81
CA GLU A 164 -4.97 -1.33 10.88
C GLU A 164 -6.42 -1.55 10.43
N GLU A 165 -6.68 -1.48 9.13
CA GLU A 165 -8.01 -1.65 8.54
C GLU A 165 -8.30 -3.10 8.13
N LEU A 166 -7.30 -3.99 8.25
CA LEU A 166 -7.48 -5.42 8.04
C LEU A 166 -8.34 -6.03 9.14
N THR A 167 -9.26 -6.87 8.73
CA THR A 167 -10.17 -7.63 9.58
C THR A 167 -9.75 -9.10 9.64
N PRO A 168 -10.14 -9.88 10.66
CA PRO A 168 -9.82 -11.31 10.74
C PRO A 168 -10.34 -12.16 9.57
N SER A 169 -11.31 -11.65 8.82
CA SER A 169 -11.85 -12.28 7.60
C SER A 169 -11.04 -11.98 6.34
N ASP A 170 -10.10 -11.03 6.38
CA ASP A 170 -9.25 -10.69 5.24
C ASP A 170 -8.05 -11.65 5.20
N GLU A 171 -7.77 -12.21 4.03
CA GLU A 171 -6.63 -13.10 3.81
C GLU A 171 -5.53 -12.40 3.05
N ILE A 172 -4.30 -12.50 3.55
CA ILE A 172 -3.13 -11.98 2.86
C ILE A 172 -2.62 -13.08 1.93
N VAL A 173 -2.49 -12.74 0.65
CA VAL A 173 -2.03 -13.64 -0.40
C VAL A 173 -0.76 -13.11 -1.06
N ASP A 174 0.04 -14.03 -1.58
CA ASP A 174 1.25 -13.69 -2.33
C ASP A 174 0.91 -13.21 -3.75
N GLU A 175 1.93 -12.93 -4.55
CA GLU A 175 1.76 -12.54 -5.96
C GLU A 175 1.10 -13.64 -6.81
N MET A 176 1.23 -14.91 -6.41
CA MET A 176 0.63 -16.08 -7.04
C MET A 176 -0.77 -16.40 -6.47
N ASN A 177 -1.29 -15.55 -5.60
CA ASN A 177 -2.57 -15.68 -4.92
C ASN A 177 -2.66 -16.93 -4.01
N ASN A 178 -1.52 -17.44 -3.55
CA ASN A 178 -1.49 -18.44 -2.49
C ASN A 178 -1.63 -17.73 -1.15
N PRO A 179 -2.34 -18.33 -0.18
CA PRO A 179 -2.35 -17.84 1.19
C PRO A 179 -0.90 -17.71 1.68
N VAL A 180 -0.52 -16.50 2.07
CA VAL A 180 0.69 -16.34 2.85
C VAL A 180 0.27 -16.78 4.24
N GLU A 181 0.86 -17.88 4.72
CA GLU A 181 0.97 -18.08 6.16
C GLU A 181 1.78 -16.90 6.68
N THR A 182 1.10 -15.78 6.95
CA THR A 182 1.60 -14.85 7.93
C THR A 182 1.65 -15.69 9.19
N ALA A 183 2.84 -16.22 9.52
CA ALA A 183 3.22 -16.40 10.91
C ALA A 183 2.64 -15.17 11.58
N PRO A 184 1.67 -15.33 12.49
CA PRO A 184 0.81 -14.25 12.90
C PRO A 184 1.75 -13.10 13.17
N ALA A 185 1.58 -12.00 12.43
CA ALA A 185 2.16 -10.76 12.87
C ALA A 185 1.82 -10.74 14.35
N PRO A 186 2.81 -10.74 15.28
CA PRO A 186 2.48 -10.82 16.69
C PRO A 186 1.43 -9.76 16.83
N ALA A 187 0.24 -10.19 17.27
CA ALA A 187 -0.87 -9.29 17.40
C ALA A 187 -0.25 -8.07 18.07
N LYS A 188 -0.56 -6.86 17.58
CA LYS A 188 -0.55 -5.77 18.53
C LYS A 188 -1.69 -6.08 19.51
N GLU A 189 -1.51 -7.11 20.34
CA GLU A 189 -1.67 -6.95 21.77
C GLU A 189 -1.05 -5.60 22.04
N THR A 190 -1.88 -4.67 22.48
CA THR A 190 -1.41 -3.50 23.20
C THR A 190 -0.42 -4.00 24.24
N ARG A 191 0.86 -4.09 23.89
CA ARG A 191 1.91 -4.50 24.82
C ARG A 191 1.77 -3.56 25.98
N SER A 192 1.43 -4.10 27.12
CA SER A 192 1.29 -3.31 28.32
C SER A 192 2.63 -2.66 28.61
N PHE A 193 2.61 -1.55 29.35
CA PHE A 193 3.85 -0.91 29.76
C PHE A 193 4.78 -1.91 30.51
N GLU A 194 4.18 -2.84 31.26
CA GLU A 194 4.85 -3.93 31.95
C GLU A 194 5.56 -4.90 30.98
N ASP A 195 4.95 -5.25 29.84
CA ASP A 195 5.60 -6.12 28.84
C ASP A 195 6.83 -5.44 28.22
N ILE A 196 6.75 -4.14 27.91
CA ILE A 196 7.88 -3.37 27.37
C ILE A 196 9.03 -3.30 28.39
N LEU A 197 8.70 -3.16 29.67
CA LEU A 197 9.68 -3.18 30.76
C LEU A 197 10.37 -4.53 30.88
N LEU A 198 9.61 -5.62 30.90
CA LEU A 198 10.13 -6.98 31.05
C LEU A 198 10.97 -7.41 29.83
N ASP A 199 10.52 -7.10 28.60
CA ASP A 199 11.28 -7.34 27.36
C ASP A 199 12.64 -6.62 27.42
N THR A 200 12.63 -5.37 27.90
CA THR A 200 13.87 -4.58 28.04
C THR A 200 14.81 -5.27 29.02
N TRP A 201 14.32 -5.68 30.19
CA TRP A 201 15.12 -6.37 31.21
C TRP A 201 15.70 -7.70 30.71
N GLN A 202 14.89 -8.54 30.08
CA GLN A 202 15.30 -9.85 29.55
C GLN A 202 16.40 -9.73 28.48
N ALA A 203 16.38 -8.66 27.68
CA ALA A 203 17.41 -8.40 26.68
C ALA A 203 18.77 -7.98 27.28
N GLY A 204 18.81 -7.62 28.57
CA GLY A 204 20.05 -7.35 29.32
C GLY A 204 20.94 -6.27 28.69
N GLU A 205 22.25 -6.50 28.67
CA GLU A 205 23.22 -5.51 28.16
C GLU A 205 22.99 -5.10 26.69
N LYS A 206 22.37 -5.98 25.90
CA LYS A 206 22.05 -5.76 24.48
C LYS A 206 20.69 -5.10 24.25
N ALA A 207 19.94 -4.79 25.31
CA ALA A 207 18.62 -4.20 25.20
C ALA A 207 18.61 -2.88 24.42
N ASP A 208 17.68 -2.75 23.48
CA ASP A 208 17.31 -1.45 22.93
C ASP A 208 16.36 -0.76 23.90
N ILE A 209 16.83 0.32 24.52
CA ILE A 209 16.07 1.08 25.51
C ILE A 209 15.12 2.10 24.87
N ALA A 210 15.20 2.32 23.55
CA ALA A 210 14.40 3.34 22.88
C ALA A 210 12.87 3.11 23.00
N PRO A 211 12.35 1.88 22.86
CA PRO A 211 10.92 1.61 23.06
C PRO A 211 10.45 1.92 24.49
N LEU A 212 11.25 1.57 25.50
CA LEU A 212 10.94 1.88 26.89
C LEU A 212 10.95 3.40 27.15
N MET A 213 11.96 4.11 26.66
CA MET A 213 12.04 5.57 26.83
C MET A 213 10.88 6.30 26.14
N ALA A 214 10.40 5.79 25.01
CA ALA A 214 9.24 6.36 24.31
C ALA A 214 7.91 6.09 25.03
N ALA A 215 7.81 4.98 25.77
CA ALA A 215 6.62 4.60 26.53
C ALA A 215 6.53 5.26 27.91
N LEU A 216 7.63 5.85 28.40
CA LEU A 216 7.72 6.50 29.70
C LEU A 216 7.08 7.89 29.71
N THR A 217 6.33 8.14 30.78
CA THR A 217 5.61 9.38 31.08
C THR A 217 5.75 9.70 32.56
N ASP A 218 5.45 10.93 32.96
CA ASP A 218 5.38 11.36 34.36
C ASP A 218 4.40 10.51 35.20
N LYS A 219 3.39 9.91 34.57
CA LYS A 219 2.37 9.08 35.24
C LYS A 219 2.78 7.62 35.47
N ASN A 220 3.69 7.08 34.67
CA ASN A 220 4.08 5.66 34.74
C ASN A 220 5.56 5.44 35.09
N VAL A 221 6.36 6.49 35.26
CA VAL A 221 7.78 6.38 35.59
C VAL A 221 8.05 5.64 36.92
N ASN A 222 7.08 5.68 37.84
CA ASN A 222 7.11 4.96 39.12
C ASN A 222 6.15 3.76 39.13
N HIS A 223 5.80 3.22 37.95
CA HIS A 223 5.05 1.97 37.86
C HIS A 223 5.82 0.85 38.57
N VAL A 224 5.07 -0.06 39.19
CA VAL A 224 5.59 -1.19 39.96
C VAL A 224 5.03 -2.45 39.30
N THR A 225 5.90 -3.36 38.88
CA THR A 225 5.47 -4.65 38.28
C THR A 225 4.72 -5.49 39.31
N LYS A 226 3.79 -6.33 38.85
CA LYS A 226 2.88 -7.07 39.74
C LYS A 226 3.56 -8.21 40.49
N GLU A 227 4.53 -8.85 39.87
CA GLU A 227 5.18 -10.05 40.42
C GLU A 227 6.28 -9.69 41.43
N ASP A 228 7.27 -8.90 40.98
CA ASP A 228 8.48 -8.64 41.77
C ASP A 228 8.55 -7.22 42.34
N GLY A 229 7.60 -6.34 42.00
CA GLY A 229 7.60 -4.98 42.51
C GLY A 229 8.68 -4.08 41.90
N TRP A 230 9.18 -4.39 40.70
CA TRP A 230 10.24 -3.63 40.07
C TRP A 230 9.74 -2.32 39.47
N THR A 231 10.53 -1.27 39.63
CA THR A 231 10.32 0.01 38.95
C THR A 231 11.16 0.13 37.69
N PRO A 232 10.77 0.97 36.72
CA PRO A 232 11.58 1.25 35.53
C PRO A 232 13.02 1.65 35.88
N ILE A 233 13.22 2.44 36.94
CA ILE A 233 14.56 2.88 37.36
C ILE A 233 15.41 1.77 37.99
N MET A 234 14.80 0.79 38.69
CA MET A 234 15.51 -0.42 39.17
C MET A 234 15.98 -1.30 38.01
N MET A 235 15.10 -1.58 37.04
CA MET A 235 15.48 -2.37 35.85
C MET A 235 16.60 -1.69 35.06
N MET A 236 16.52 -0.37 34.88
CA MET A 236 17.60 0.40 34.24
C MET A 236 18.90 0.39 35.01
N SER A 237 18.83 0.31 36.34
CA SER A 237 20.00 0.22 37.22
C SER A 237 20.75 -1.10 37.04
N GLY A 238 20.02 -2.22 36.81
CA GLY A 238 20.63 -3.54 36.57
C GLY A 238 20.94 -3.86 35.09
N LEU A 239 20.40 -3.11 34.11
CA LEU A 239 20.47 -3.43 32.67
C LEU A 239 21.88 -3.41 32.05
N GLY A 240 22.81 -2.74 32.70
CA GLY A 240 24.22 -2.77 32.36
C GLY A 240 24.69 -2.06 31.07
N SER A 241 23.80 -1.62 30.19
CA SER A 241 24.12 -0.94 28.93
C SER A 241 24.76 0.46 29.12
N LYS A 242 25.66 0.88 28.22
CA LYS A 242 26.28 2.22 28.25
C LYS A 242 25.26 3.37 28.16
N LYS A 243 24.06 3.10 27.63
CA LYS A 243 22.99 4.08 27.47
C LYS A 243 22.14 4.29 28.74
N THR A 244 22.33 3.48 29.79
CA THR A 244 21.51 3.53 31.02
C THR A 244 21.71 4.83 31.81
N VAL A 245 22.91 5.40 31.85
CA VAL A 245 23.19 6.63 32.63
C VAL A 245 22.38 7.81 32.10
N SER A 246 22.33 8.00 30.78
CA SER A 246 21.54 9.07 30.16
C SER A 246 20.04 8.83 30.33
N ALA A 247 19.59 7.58 30.24
CA ALA A 247 18.20 7.21 30.44
C ALA A 247 17.75 7.45 31.89
N MET A 248 18.54 7.06 32.90
CA MET A 248 18.25 7.30 34.31
C MET A 248 18.16 8.79 34.65
N LYS A 249 18.99 9.64 34.01
CA LYS A 249 18.87 11.11 34.15
C LYS A 249 17.53 11.62 33.59
N MET A 250 17.09 11.09 32.45
CA MET A 250 15.79 11.44 31.86
C MET A 250 14.63 10.94 32.73
N MET A 251 14.70 9.72 33.26
CA MET A 251 13.73 9.17 34.20
C MET A 251 13.63 10.02 35.48
N LYS A 252 14.77 10.46 36.03
CA LYS A 252 14.81 11.38 37.18
C LYS A 252 14.09 12.70 36.87
N ALA A 253 14.30 13.25 35.67
CA ALA A 253 13.61 14.46 35.22
C ALA A 253 12.09 14.27 35.05
N LEU A 254 11.65 13.05 34.75
CA LEU A 254 10.23 12.65 34.71
C LEU A 254 9.63 12.37 36.11
N GLY A 255 10.42 12.42 37.18
CA GLY A 255 9.95 12.18 38.55
C GLY A 255 10.17 10.74 39.06
N ALA A 256 11.08 9.98 38.46
CA ALA A 256 11.45 8.66 38.97
C ALA A 256 11.99 8.72 40.41
N ASP A 257 11.42 7.90 41.29
CA ASP A 257 11.83 7.74 42.68
C ASP A 257 12.73 6.50 42.86
N PRO A 258 14.05 6.67 43.03
CA PRO A 258 14.97 5.55 43.23
C PRO A 258 14.89 4.93 44.63
N SER A 259 14.09 5.49 45.55
CA SER A 259 13.94 5.01 46.93
C SER A 259 12.89 3.93 47.11
N VAL A 260 12.02 3.73 46.11
CA VAL A 260 11.07 2.61 46.07
C VAL A 260 11.84 1.30 46.23
N VAL A 261 11.24 0.35 46.95
CA VAL A 261 11.80 -0.99 47.17
C VAL A 261 10.94 -2.02 46.44
N ASP A 262 11.60 -3.04 45.89
CA ASP A 262 10.94 -4.19 45.28
C ASP A 262 10.48 -5.22 46.33
N GLY A 263 9.96 -6.35 45.86
CA GLY A 263 9.48 -7.45 46.71
C GLY A 263 10.57 -8.08 47.60
N GLU A 264 11.85 -7.90 47.26
CA GLU A 264 13.01 -8.36 48.03
C GLU A 264 13.56 -7.26 48.97
N GLY A 265 12.92 -6.09 49.01
CA GLY A 265 13.34 -4.94 49.80
C GLY A 265 14.49 -4.15 49.16
N TRP A 266 14.82 -4.40 47.89
CA TRP A 266 15.91 -3.74 47.19
C TRP A 266 15.42 -2.51 46.46
N ASN A 267 16.13 -1.40 46.64
CA ASN A 267 15.90 -0.16 45.88
C ASN A 267 16.86 -0.04 44.69
N ALA A 268 16.66 0.97 43.85
CA ALA A 268 17.48 1.16 42.64
C ALA A 268 18.99 1.21 42.93
N LEU A 269 19.40 1.75 44.08
CA LEU A 269 20.82 1.80 44.48
C LEU A 269 21.41 0.41 44.71
N HIS A 270 20.67 -0.50 45.36
CA HIS A 270 21.10 -1.89 45.55
C HIS A 270 21.32 -2.59 44.19
N TRP A 271 20.42 -2.34 43.23
CA TRP A 271 20.52 -2.88 41.87
C TRP A 271 21.74 -2.34 41.10
N VAL A 272 22.11 -1.06 41.27
CA VAL A 272 23.34 -0.50 40.67
C VAL A 272 24.59 -1.17 41.26
N SER A 273 24.60 -1.48 42.56
CA SER A 273 25.75 -2.08 43.25
C SER A 273 26.00 -3.55 42.91
N ARG A 274 25.07 -4.21 42.20
CA ARG A 274 25.20 -5.61 41.78
C ARG A 274 26.05 -5.78 40.51
N LYS A 275 26.53 -4.67 39.96
CA LYS A 275 27.18 -4.57 38.66
C LYS A 275 28.70 -4.41 38.77
#